data_AF-A0A8B6CAL5-F1
#
_entry.id   AF-A0A8B6CAL5-F1
#
_cell.length_a   1.000
_cell.length_b   1.000
_cell.length_c   1.000
_cell.angle_alpha   90.00
_cell.angle_beta   90.00
_cell.angle_gamma   90.00
#
_symmetry.space_group_name_H-M   'P 1'
#
loop_
_entity.id
_entity.type
_entity.pdbx_description
1 polymer ?
#
loop_
_entity_poly.entity_id
_entity_poly.type
_entity_poly.pdbx_seq_one_letter_code
_entity_poly.pdbx_strand_id
1 'polypeptide(L)'
;MANGFTKCCKAVKHFPSRFLCLCFHFLQAGILDYYLVTYKGKAWLACIAADVVVAIVLCLCFFLSYRHLNRAKSKGGKETDQESASLLFVPISWFAYSTLLAIKVGIAFKDFVFLLSEDIFFGPNTLKTTIALGGVIFALLLSTNHDAKPGSPRRKYIDELTGTVIFDILDCVDSMEILFFKEERDTFPTGMDDAIIGIALINFILPTIPLITLSKTKYGEAKLSHKLVMIHKVLLAFVVNLPLLITRMILWHGLSRGISIFSLKNVIVIGMISFDLYETLEGGENEQTENNNDGVTSSGQDGLAVESYAMEDRFNYMD
;
A
#
# COMPACT_ATOMS: atom_id res chain seq x y z
N MET A 1 -13.28 21.56 31.27
CA MET A 1 -12.71 20.24 31.60
C MET A 1 -13.02 19.15 30.57
N ALA A 2 -14.22 19.07 29.97
CA ALA A 2 -14.56 18.08 28.94
C ALA A 2 -13.68 18.09 27.67
N ASN A 3 -13.16 19.26 27.26
CA ASN A 3 -12.25 19.41 26.12
C ASN A 3 -10.83 18.85 26.36
N GLY A 4 -10.41 18.70 27.61
CA GLY A 4 -9.10 18.12 27.96
C GLY A 4 -9.11 16.60 27.89
N PHE A 5 -10.18 15.98 28.38
CA PHE A 5 -10.36 14.53 28.39
C PHE A 5 -10.51 13.95 26.97
N THR A 6 -11.27 14.61 26.11
CA THR A 6 -11.41 14.24 24.69
C THR A 6 -10.14 14.45 23.86
N LYS A 7 -9.35 15.48 24.16
CA LYS A 7 -8.01 15.67 23.56
C LYS A 7 -7.03 14.58 24.00
N CYS A 8 -7.05 14.22 25.29
CA CYS A 8 -6.23 13.14 25.82
C CYS A 8 -6.60 11.78 25.21
N CYS A 9 -7.89 11.44 25.14
CA CYS A 9 -8.36 10.21 24.50
C CYS A 9 -7.94 10.06 23.03
N LYS A 10 -7.92 11.15 22.24
CA LYS A 10 -7.46 11.08 20.83
C LYS A 10 -5.94 11.00 20.68
N ALA A 11 -5.17 11.67 21.55
CA ALA A 11 -3.71 11.53 21.56
C ALA A 11 -3.27 10.14 22.03
N VAL A 12 -3.99 9.57 23.01
CA VAL A 12 -3.84 8.20 23.47
C VAL A 12 -4.24 7.19 22.39
N LYS A 13 -5.19 7.50 21.50
CA LYS A 13 -5.64 6.58 20.45
C LYS A 13 -4.52 6.13 19.49
N HIS A 14 -3.63 7.04 19.07
CA HIS A 14 -2.57 6.71 18.10
C HIS A 14 -1.31 6.14 18.77
N PHE A 15 -1.16 6.29 20.08
CA PHE A 15 0.03 5.85 20.81
C PHE A 15 0.20 4.31 20.81
N PRO A 16 -0.83 3.49 21.14
CA PRO A 16 -0.77 2.03 21.05
C PRO A 16 -0.41 1.55 19.65
N SER A 17 -1.00 2.14 18.60
CA SER A 17 -0.71 1.72 17.23
C SER A 17 0.72 2.03 16.80
N ARG A 18 1.31 3.15 17.25
CA ARG A 18 2.73 3.48 16.98
C ARG A 18 3.67 2.55 17.71
N PHE A 19 3.39 2.29 18.99
CA PHE A 19 4.15 1.34 19.79
C PHE A 19 4.09 -0.07 19.17
N LEU A 20 2.90 -0.53 18.81
CA LEU A 20 2.67 -1.83 18.20
C LEU A 20 3.33 -1.95 16.81
N CYS A 21 3.38 -0.86 16.04
CA CYS A 21 4.15 -0.79 14.79
C CYS A 21 5.65 -1.01 15.03
N LEU A 22 6.24 -0.32 16.02
CA LEU A 22 7.64 -0.53 16.39
C LEU A 22 7.90 -1.93 16.92
N CYS A 23 7.00 -2.47 17.75
CA CYS A 23 7.11 -3.83 18.26
C CYS A 23 7.14 -4.86 17.13
N PHE A 24 6.23 -4.75 16.15
CA PHE A 24 6.24 -5.66 15.00
C PHE A 24 7.46 -5.47 14.12
N HIS A 25 7.95 -4.23 13.94
CA HIS A 25 9.20 -4.00 13.23
C HIS A 25 10.38 -4.69 13.92
N PHE A 26 10.56 -4.53 15.23
CA PHE A 26 11.64 -5.18 15.96
C PHE A 26 11.50 -6.71 15.97
N LEU A 27 10.28 -7.22 16.12
CA LEU A 27 10.01 -8.65 16.04
C LEU A 27 10.42 -9.20 14.67
N GLN A 28 9.98 -8.54 13.60
CA GLN A 28 10.27 -8.95 12.23
C GLN A 28 11.77 -8.87 11.91
N ALA A 29 12.41 -7.75 12.28
CA ALA A 29 13.85 -7.56 12.08
C ALA A 29 14.66 -8.61 12.83
N GLY A 30 14.34 -8.87 14.11
CA GLY A 30 15.03 -9.85 14.94
C GLY A 30 14.91 -11.28 14.40
N ILE A 31 13.73 -11.67 13.89
CA ILE A 31 13.56 -12.99 13.28
C ILE A 31 14.36 -13.10 11.98
N LEU A 32 14.33 -12.08 11.10
CA LEU A 32 15.11 -12.09 9.86
C LEU A 32 16.62 -12.12 10.12
N ASP A 33 17.10 -11.36 11.11
CA ASP A 33 18.51 -11.36 11.49
C ASP A 33 18.94 -12.70 12.07
N TYR A 34 18.08 -13.34 12.86
CA TYR A 34 18.33 -14.70 13.35
C TYR A 34 18.55 -15.68 12.18
N TYR A 35 17.71 -15.64 11.15
CA TYR A 35 17.91 -16.46 9.94
C TYR A 35 19.24 -16.12 9.24
N LEU A 36 19.51 -14.83 8.99
CA LEU A 36 20.74 -14.41 8.31
C LEU A 36 22.00 -14.85 9.06
N VAL A 37 22.05 -14.64 10.39
CA VAL A 37 23.21 -15.02 11.19
C VAL A 37 23.39 -16.53 11.27
N THR A 38 22.29 -17.29 11.37
CA THR A 38 22.34 -18.75 11.47
C THR A 38 22.85 -19.38 10.17
N TYR A 39 22.36 -18.93 9.02
CA TYR A 39 22.65 -19.57 7.73
C TYR A 39 23.80 -18.92 6.93
N LYS A 40 24.11 -17.64 7.14
CA LYS A 40 25.21 -16.94 6.46
C LYS A 40 26.39 -16.58 7.36
N GLY A 41 26.21 -16.64 8.68
CA GLY A 41 27.26 -16.38 9.67
C GLY A 41 27.24 -14.97 10.28
N LYS A 42 28.17 -14.73 11.21
CA LYS A 42 28.17 -13.58 12.13
C LYS A 42 28.36 -12.20 11.47
N ALA A 43 28.91 -12.14 10.25
CA ALA A 43 29.09 -10.87 9.53
C ALA A 43 27.74 -10.16 9.29
N TRP A 44 26.65 -10.92 9.20
CA TRP A 44 25.31 -10.39 8.99
C TRP A 44 24.69 -9.72 10.23
N LEU A 45 25.39 -9.71 11.37
CA LEU A 45 25.03 -8.88 12.51
C LEU A 45 25.03 -7.38 12.18
N ALA A 46 25.75 -6.96 11.13
CA ALA A 46 25.69 -5.58 10.63
C ALA A 46 24.27 -5.15 10.21
N CYS A 47 23.38 -6.10 9.86
CA CYS A 47 21.98 -5.81 9.57
C CYS A 47 21.26 -5.16 10.76
N ILE A 48 21.60 -5.53 11.99
CA ILE A 48 21.01 -4.94 13.21
C ILE A 48 21.25 -3.43 13.23
N ALA A 49 22.43 -2.96 12.80
CA ALA A 49 22.71 -1.52 12.72
C ALA A 49 21.78 -0.82 11.71
N ALA A 50 21.49 -1.46 10.58
CA ALA A 50 20.53 -0.95 9.60
C ALA A 50 19.10 -0.93 10.16
N ASP A 51 18.69 -1.93 10.94
CA ASP A 51 17.37 -1.92 11.60
C ASP A 51 17.25 -0.80 12.62
N VAL A 52 18.31 -0.52 13.39
CA VAL A 52 18.33 0.63 14.30
C VAL A 52 18.13 1.94 13.53
N VAL A 53 18.75 2.09 12.35
CA VAL A 53 18.53 3.27 11.50
C VAL A 53 17.08 3.35 11.04
N VAL A 54 16.48 2.25 10.58
CA VAL A 54 15.06 2.21 10.17
C VAL A 54 14.15 2.54 11.35
N ALA A 55 14.41 2.00 12.54
CA ALA A 55 13.66 2.30 13.75
C ALA A 55 13.76 3.79 14.13
N ILE A 56 14.93 4.42 13.98
CA ILE A 56 15.11 5.87 14.18
C ILE A 56 14.26 6.64 13.17
N VAL A 57 14.27 6.27 11.89
CA VAL A 57 13.46 6.92 10.84
C VAL A 57 11.96 6.78 11.14
N LEU A 58 11.49 5.61 11.58
CA LEU A 58 10.11 5.39 12.01
C LEU A 58 9.74 6.24 13.23
N CYS A 59 10.61 6.29 14.24
CA CYS A 59 10.44 7.14 15.42
C CYS A 59 10.34 8.63 15.04
N LEU A 60 11.20 9.11 14.14
CA LEU A 60 11.15 10.48 13.62
C LEU A 60 9.84 10.73 12.87
N CYS A 61 9.41 9.80 12.02
CA CYS A 61 8.11 9.87 11.34
C CYS A 61 6.96 10.00 12.34
N PHE A 62 6.92 9.16 13.38
CA PHE A 62 5.87 9.21 14.41
C PHE A 62 5.91 10.48 15.25
N PHE A 63 7.11 10.99 15.56
CA PHE A 63 7.28 12.25 16.26
C PHE A 63 6.78 13.44 15.45
N LEU A 64 7.13 13.52 14.16
CA LEU A 64 6.68 14.57 13.25
C LEU A 64 5.17 14.50 13.03
N SER A 65 4.64 13.29 12.84
CA SER A 65 3.21 13.01 12.72
C SER A 65 2.42 13.45 13.96
N TYR A 66 2.93 13.17 15.17
CA TYR A 66 2.38 13.66 16.43
C TYR A 66 2.33 15.18 16.48
N ARG A 67 3.46 15.82 16.16
CA ARG A 67 3.60 17.28 16.19
C ARG A 67 2.67 17.95 15.18
N HIS A 68 2.54 17.39 13.99
CA HIS A 68 1.61 17.85 12.95
C HIS A 68 0.16 17.78 13.43
N LEU A 69 -0.28 16.61 13.91
CA LEU A 69 -1.66 16.43 14.35
C LEU A 69 -2.03 17.33 15.56
N ASN A 70 -1.08 17.58 16.45
CA ASN A 70 -1.28 18.49 17.58
C ASN A 70 -1.30 19.96 17.16
N ARG A 71 -0.50 20.37 16.16
CA ARG A 71 -0.48 21.74 15.64
C ARG A 71 -1.71 22.07 14.81
N ALA A 72 -2.16 21.16 13.96
CA ALA A 72 -3.41 21.29 13.21
C ALA A 72 -4.61 21.56 14.14
N LYS A 73 -4.63 20.93 15.32
CA LYS A 73 -5.66 21.16 16.37
C LYS A 73 -5.56 22.52 17.06
N SER A 74 -4.40 23.19 17.04
CA SER A 74 -4.16 24.43 17.79
C SER A 74 -4.27 25.70 16.95
N LYS A 75 -4.02 25.64 15.63
CA LYS A 75 -3.93 26.84 14.77
C LYS A 75 -5.08 27.04 13.79
N GLY A 76 -6.13 26.22 13.83
CA GLY A 76 -7.31 26.43 12.99
C GLY A 76 -7.01 26.49 11.48
N GLY A 77 -6.02 25.71 11.01
CA GLY A 77 -5.79 25.50 9.58
C GLY A 77 -4.92 26.52 8.83
N LYS A 78 -4.20 27.43 9.49
CA LYS A 78 -3.19 28.25 8.80
C LYS A 78 -1.90 27.45 8.58
N GLU A 79 -1.74 26.98 7.34
CA GLU A 79 -0.64 26.14 6.86
C GLU A 79 0.71 26.89 6.80
N THR A 80 1.79 26.16 7.03
CA THR A 80 3.18 26.63 6.79
C THR A 80 3.94 25.59 5.97
N ASP A 81 4.92 26.00 5.15
CA ASP A 81 5.72 25.11 4.29
C ASP A 81 6.36 23.93 5.04
N GLN A 82 6.60 24.10 6.34
CA GLN A 82 7.13 23.05 7.21
C GLN A 82 6.14 21.90 7.51
N GLU A 83 4.84 22.09 7.30
CA GLU A 83 3.83 21.03 7.43
C GLU A 83 3.86 20.06 6.25
N SER A 84 4.04 20.58 5.03
CA SER A 84 4.21 19.76 3.81
C SER A 84 5.43 18.83 3.91
N ALA A 85 6.54 19.33 4.47
CA ALA A 85 7.74 18.53 4.70
C ALA A 85 7.50 17.38 5.71
N SER A 86 6.62 17.58 6.70
CA SER A 86 6.34 16.58 7.73
C SER A 86 5.60 15.35 7.17
N LEU A 87 4.74 15.55 6.16
CA LEU A 87 4.00 14.47 5.51
C LEU A 87 4.89 13.59 4.62
N LEU A 88 5.95 14.15 4.02
CA LEU A 88 6.91 13.41 3.20
C LEU A 88 7.72 12.36 3.98
N PHE A 89 7.78 12.44 5.32
CA PHE A 89 8.47 11.44 6.12
C PHE A 89 7.78 10.07 6.12
N VAL A 90 6.47 10.01 5.86
CA VAL A 90 5.74 8.73 5.80
C VAL A 90 6.25 7.85 4.66
N PRO A 91 6.24 8.30 3.39
CA PRO A 91 6.79 7.51 2.29
C PRO A 91 8.29 7.25 2.45
N ILE A 92 9.07 8.18 2.99
CA ILE A 92 10.50 7.97 3.27
C ILE A 92 10.70 6.82 4.27
N SER A 93 9.92 6.81 5.35
CA SER A 93 10.02 5.77 6.37
C SER A 93 9.62 4.39 5.84
N TRP A 94 8.56 4.33 5.04
CA TRP A 94 8.16 3.08 4.39
C TRP A 94 9.21 2.62 3.38
N PHE A 95 9.75 3.51 2.56
CA PHE A 95 10.78 3.18 1.58
C PHE A 95 12.04 2.62 2.24
N ALA A 96 12.53 3.27 3.30
CA ALA A 96 13.69 2.80 4.05
C ALA A 96 13.46 1.41 4.66
N TYR A 97 12.30 1.23 5.31
CA TYR A 97 11.90 -0.05 5.90
C TYR A 97 11.75 -1.15 4.85
N SER A 98 10.97 -0.91 3.78
CA SER A 98 10.65 -1.89 2.75
C SER A 98 11.87 -2.28 1.91
N THR A 99 12.80 -1.33 1.67
CA THR A 99 14.07 -1.63 0.99
C THR A 99 14.93 -2.57 1.83
N LEU A 100 15.07 -2.31 3.13
CA LEU A 100 15.83 -3.19 4.01
C LEU A 100 15.19 -4.57 4.12
N LEU A 101 13.85 -4.63 4.27
CA LEU A 101 13.10 -5.88 4.23
C LEU A 101 13.35 -6.64 2.92
N ALA A 102 13.22 -5.96 1.77
CA ALA A 102 13.41 -6.57 0.47
C ALA A 102 14.82 -7.14 0.29
N ILE A 103 15.86 -6.44 0.77
CA ILE A 103 17.24 -6.94 0.74
C ILE A 103 17.35 -8.24 1.55
N LYS A 104 16.88 -8.24 2.81
CA LYS A 104 16.96 -9.43 3.69
C LYS A 104 16.19 -10.61 3.11
N VAL A 105 14.98 -10.37 2.60
CA VAL A 105 14.16 -11.39 1.96
C VAL A 105 14.81 -11.92 0.69
N GLY A 106 15.32 -11.05 -0.18
CA GLY A 106 16.00 -11.44 -1.42
C GLY A 106 17.19 -12.35 -1.15
N ILE A 107 18.01 -12.02 -0.14
CA ILE A 107 19.14 -12.84 0.31
C ILE A 107 18.64 -14.18 0.86
N ALA A 108 17.64 -14.17 1.73
CA ALA A 108 17.10 -15.39 2.32
C ALA A 108 16.63 -16.38 1.25
N PHE A 109 15.81 -15.91 0.29
CA PHE A 109 15.25 -16.73 -0.77
C PHE A 109 16.28 -17.20 -1.79
N LYS A 110 17.34 -16.43 -2.02
CA LYS A 110 18.43 -16.84 -2.92
C LYS A 110 19.33 -17.90 -2.30
N ASP A 111 19.62 -17.79 -1.01
CA ASP A 111 20.79 -18.45 -0.44
C ASP A 111 20.48 -19.65 0.43
N PHE A 112 19.41 -19.63 1.24
CA PHE A 112 19.21 -20.67 2.26
C PHE A 112 17.77 -21.07 2.52
N VAL A 113 16.78 -20.43 1.90
CA VAL A 113 15.36 -20.73 2.16
C VAL A 113 15.00 -22.21 1.93
N PHE A 114 15.64 -22.85 0.95
CA PHE A 114 15.45 -24.25 0.59
C PHE A 114 16.09 -25.25 1.58
N LEU A 115 16.84 -24.75 2.56
CA LEU A 115 17.44 -25.54 3.64
C LEU A 115 16.56 -25.58 4.89
N LEU A 116 15.50 -24.76 4.94
CA LEU A 116 14.60 -24.71 6.09
C LEU A 116 13.74 -25.97 6.12
N SER A 117 13.76 -26.65 7.26
CA SER A 117 12.92 -27.83 7.49
C SER A 117 11.61 -27.44 8.19
N GLU A 118 10.53 -28.14 7.88
CA GLU A 118 9.19 -27.85 8.43
C GLU A 118 9.00 -28.32 9.89
N ASP A 119 9.87 -29.19 10.38
CA ASP A 119 9.81 -29.79 11.72
C ASP A 119 10.31 -28.84 12.83
N ILE A 120 10.98 -27.75 12.48
CA ILE A 120 11.50 -26.77 13.42
C ILE A 120 10.61 -25.53 13.51
N PHE A 121 10.51 -24.97 14.72
CA PHE A 121 9.73 -23.74 14.96
C PHE A 121 10.22 -22.57 14.09
N PHE A 122 11.53 -22.44 13.88
CA PHE A 122 12.12 -21.48 12.94
C PHE A 122 12.28 -22.09 11.54
N GLY A 123 11.20 -22.67 11.04
CA GLY A 123 11.09 -23.23 9.69
C GLY A 123 10.41 -22.28 8.69
N PRO A 124 10.03 -22.79 7.51
CA PRO A 124 9.43 -22.03 6.41
C PRO A 124 8.25 -21.15 6.84
N ASN A 125 7.34 -21.71 7.63
CA ASN A 125 6.12 -21.03 8.09
C ASN A 125 6.42 -19.79 8.94
N THR A 126 7.46 -19.85 9.77
CA THR A 126 7.87 -18.71 10.60
C THR A 126 8.48 -17.61 9.74
N LEU A 127 9.31 -17.96 8.75
CA LEU A 127 9.83 -16.99 7.79
C LEU A 127 8.68 -16.36 6.96
N LYS A 128 7.77 -17.18 6.43
CA LYS A 128 6.58 -16.74 5.68
C LYS A 128 5.75 -15.74 6.49
N THR A 129 5.43 -16.09 7.74
CA THR A 129 4.67 -15.23 8.66
C THR A 129 5.42 -13.94 8.98
N THR A 130 6.74 -14.03 9.19
CA THR A 130 7.59 -12.87 9.46
C THR A 130 7.56 -11.87 8.31
N ILE A 131 7.60 -12.34 7.05
CA ILE A 131 7.52 -11.43 5.89
C ILE A 131 6.11 -10.85 5.76
N ALA A 132 5.07 -11.65 6.00
CA ALA A 132 3.67 -11.20 6.00
C ALA A 132 3.37 -10.09 7.02
N LEU A 133 4.12 -10.01 8.14
CA LEU A 133 4.03 -8.89 9.09
C LEU A 133 4.26 -7.53 8.43
N GLY A 134 4.92 -7.47 7.27
CA GLY A 134 5.08 -6.22 6.52
C GLY A 134 3.75 -5.56 6.15
N GLY A 135 2.71 -6.33 5.85
CA GLY A 135 1.37 -5.79 5.61
C GLY A 135 0.76 -5.16 6.87
N VAL A 136 1.00 -5.76 8.03
CA VAL A 136 0.55 -5.23 9.34
C VAL A 136 1.28 -3.94 9.68
N ILE A 137 2.60 -3.89 9.47
CA ILE A 137 3.43 -2.70 9.68
C ILE A 137 2.97 -1.57 8.75
N PHE A 138 2.68 -1.86 7.48
CA PHE A 138 2.11 -0.88 6.55
C PHE A 138 0.80 -0.29 7.08
N ALA A 139 -0.14 -1.15 7.47
CA ALA A 139 -1.45 -0.74 7.95
C ALA A 139 -1.35 0.17 9.19
N LEU A 140 -0.45 -0.17 10.13
CA LEU A 140 -0.22 0.62 11.34
C LEU A 140 0.49 1.93 11.02
N LEU A 141 1.48 1.91 10.14
CA LEU A 141 2.16 3.12 9.67
C LEU A 141 1.14 4.08 9.04
N LEU A 142 0.28 3.61 8.16
CA LEU A 142 -0.75 4.44 7.53
C LEU A 142 -1.74 4.99 8.57
N SER A 143 -2.32 4.11 9.39
CA SER A 143 -3.34 4.46 10.39
C SER A 143 -2.85 5.46 11.45
N THR A 144 -1.55 5.46 11.76
CA THR A 144 -0.96 6.38 12.75
C THR A 144 -0.62 7.77 12.20
N ASN A 145 -0.69 7.93 10.88
CA ASN A 145 -0.29 9.15 10.18
C ASN A 145 -1.45 9.98 9.63
N HIS A 146 -2.69 9.50 9.70
CA HIS A 146 -3.87 10.29 9.37
C HIS A 146 -4.94 10.22 10.47
N ASP A 147 -5.71 11.29 10.64
CA ASP A 147 -6.86 11.35 11.57
C ASP A 147 -8.18 11.50 10.78
N ALA A 148 -8.23 10.88 9.59
CA ALA A 148 -9.43 10.84 8.73
C ALA A 148 -10.58 10.11 9.45
N LYS A 149 -11.71 10.82 9.62
CA LYS A 149 -12.91 10.26 10.24
C LYS A 149 -13.47 9.12 9.37
N PRO A 150 -13.94 8.02 9.97
CA PRO A 150 -14.68 6.99 9.23
C PRO A 150 -15.82 7.62 8.41
N GLY A 151 -16.02 7.13 7.19
CA GLY A 151 -17.05 7.64 6.26
C GLY A 151 -16.76 8.98 5.60
N SER A 152 -15.71 9.72 6.01
CA SER A 152 -15.36 10.98 5.36
C SER A 152 -14.82 10.77 3.94
N PRO A 153 -15.01 11.73 3.00
CA PRO A 153 -14.41 11.68 1.66
C PRO A 153 -12.89 11.48 1.72
N ARG A 154 -12.24 12.09 2.71
CA ARG A 154 -10.82 11.95 3.00
C ARG A 154 -10.42 10.50 3.29
N ARG A 155 -11.23 9.80 4.10
CA ARG A 155 -10.98 8.40 4.44
C ARG A 155 -11.19 7.49 3.23
N LYS A 156 -12.25 7.71 2.45
CA LYS A 156 -12.50 6.98 1.20
C LYS A 156 -11.33 7.10 0.24
N TYR A 157 -10.79 8.31 0.05
CA TYR A 157 -9.62 8.54 -0.81
C TYR A 157 -8.38 7.76 -0.33
N ILE A 158 -8.10 7.74 0.98
CA ILE A 158 -6.98 6.97 1.55
C ILE A 158 -7.18 5.47 1.32
N ASP A 159 -8.35 4.95 1.68
CA ASP A 159 -8.66 3.53 1.57
C ASP A 159 -8.66 3.09 0.09
N GLU A 160 -9.08 3.95 -0.83
CA GLU A 160 -9.04 3.69 -2.27
C GLU A 160 -7.61 3.60 -2.82
N LEU A 161 -6.67 4.44 -2.36
CA LEU A 161 -5.27 4.39 -2.83
C LEU A 161 -4.44 3.27 -2.19
N THR A 162 -4.84 2.77 -1.02
CA THR A 162 -3.98 1.89 -0.19
C THR A 162 -4.64 0.57 0.21
N GLY A 163 -5.93 0.40 -0.05
CA GLY A 163 -6.71 -0.74 0.43
C GLY A 163 -6.25 -2.10 -0.11
N THR A 164 -5.59 -2.13 -1.27
CA THR A 164 -5.07 -3.37 -1.86
C THR A 164 -3.68 -3.75 -1.33
N VAL A 165 -2.91 -2.80 -0.82
CA VAL A 165 -1.48 -2.98 -0.49
C VAL A 165 -1.22 -4.16 0.43
N ILE A 166 -2.04 -4.32 1.46
CA ILE A 166 -1.87 -5.42 2.43
C ILE A 166 -2.04 -6.77 1.72
N PHE A 167 -3.04 -6.88 0.85
CA PHE A 167 -3.28 -8.07 0.05
C PHE A 167 -2.16 -8.30 -0.98
N ASP A 168 -1.60 -7.25 -1.56
CA ASP A 168 -0.46 -7.34 -2.50
C ASP A 168 0.77 -7.95 -1.79
N ILE A 169 1.08 -7.49 -0.57
CA ILE A 169 2.17 -8.02 0.25
C ILE A 169 1.91 -9.50 0.60
N LEU A 170 0.69 -9.86 1.01
CA LEU A 170 0.34 -11.24 1.34
C LEU A 170 0.42 -12.17 0.11
N ASP A 171 -0.01 -11.68 -1.05
CA ASP A 171 0.07 -12.43 -2.31
C ASP A 171 1.52 -12.71 -2.72
N CYS A 172 2.42 -11.74 -2.51
CA CYS A 172 3.86 -11.95 -2.74
C CYS A 172 4.42 -13.05 -1.84
N VAL A 173 4.10 -12.99 -0.55
CA VAL A 173 4.54 -13.99 0.44
C VAL A 173 4.06 -15.39 0.06
N ASP A 174 2.80 -15.50 -0.37
CA ASP A 174 2.21 -16.76 -0.76
C ASP A 174 2.72 -17.27 -2.13
N SER A 175 3.06 -16.36 -3.05
CA SER A 175 3.71 -16.69 -4.33
C SER A 175 5.13 -17.22 -4.14
N MET A 176 5.86 -16.68 -3.16
CA MET A 176 7.22 -17.14 -2.83
C MET A 176 7.25 -18.50 -2.12
N GLU A 177 6.11 -19.02 -1.65
CA GLU A 177 6.06 -20.28 -0.89
C GLU A 177 6.65 -21.47 -1.66
N ILE A 178 6.52 -21.47 -2.98
CA ILE A 178 7.08 -22.52 -3.82
C ILE A 178 8.62 -22.61 -3.73
N LEU A 179 9.27 -21.50 -3.39
CA LEU A 179 10.73 -21.40 -3.34
C LEU A 179 11.32 -22.09 -2.10
N PHE A 180 10.51 -22.46 -1.11
CA PHE A 180 10.95 -23.25 0.03
C PHE A 180 11.26 -24.70 -0.38
N PHE A 181 10.59 -25.23 -1.41
CA PHE A 181 10.75 -26.61 -1.85
C PHE A 181 11.74 -26.69 -3.00
N LYS A 182 12.90 -27.29 -2.73
CA LYS A 182 13.97 -27.42 -3.73
C LYS A 182 13.52 -28.20 -4.96
N GLU A 183 12.76 -29.27 -4.77
CA GLU A 183 12.24 -30.13 -5.84
C GLU A 183 11.36 -29.33 -6.82
N GLU A 184 10.49 -28.47 -6.30
CA GLU A 184 9.65 -27.60 -7.13
C GLU A 184 10.48 -26.53 -7.84
N ARG A 185 11.46 -25.93 -7.14
CA ARG A 185 12.37 -24.93 -7.72
C ARG A 185 13.20 -25.51 -8.87
N ASP A 186 13.67 -26.75 -8.76
CA ASP A 186 14.49 -27.40 -9.79
C ASP A 186 13.70 -27.69 -11.09
N THR A 187 12.36 -27.70 -11.04
CA THR A 187 11.51 -27.83 -12.24
C THR A 187 11.30 -26.53 -12.99
N PHE A 188 11.74 -25.39 -12.43
CA PHE A 188 11.49 -24.09 -13.02
C PHE A 188 12.30 -23.85 -14.29
N PRO A 189 11.71 -23.18 -15.31
CA PRO A 189 12.47 -22.56 -16.37
C PRO A 189 13.55 -21.63 -15.81
N THR A 190 14.68 -21.56 -16.50
CA THR A 190 15.82 -20.74 -16.08
C THR A 190 15.40 -19.29 -15.80
N GLY A 191 15.67 -18.81 -14.57
CA GLY A 191 15.39 -17.44 -14.16
C GLY A 191 13.96 -17.18 -13.65
N MET A 192 13.08 -18.19 -13.60
CA MET A 192 11.74 -18.01 -13.05
C MET A 192 11.76 -17.81 -11.52
N ASP A 193 12.64 -18.48 -10.79
CA ASP A 193 12.86 -18.23 -9.36
C ASP A 193 13.30 -16.78 -9.11
N ASP A 194 14.23 -16.29 -9.92
CA ASP A 194 14.72 -14.92 -9.88
C ASP A 194 13.62 -13.90 -10.21
N ALA A 195 12.76 -14.22 -11.17
CA ALA A 195 11.61 -13.40 -11.52
C ALA A 195 10.59 -13.33 -10.37
N ILE A 196 10.25 -14.46 -9.74
CA ILE A 196 9.33 -14.52 -8.60
C ILE A 196 9.88 -13.67 -7.45
N ILE A 197 11.15 -13.85 -7.10
CA ILE A 197 11.82 -13.07 -6.06
C ILE A 197 11.79 -11.59 -6.44
N GLY A 198 12.24 -11.24 -7.65
CA GLY A 198 12.30 -9.86 -8.12
C GLY A 198 10.95 -9.14 -8.08
N ILE A 199 9.88 -9.80 -8.54
CA ILE A 199 8.52 -9.27 -8.48
C ILE A 199 8.08 -9.06 -7.03
N ALA A 200 8.36 -10.00 -6.12
CA ALA A 200 8.04 -9.86 -4.71
C ALA A 200 8.80 -8.69 -4.04
N LEU A 201 10.09 -8.52 -4.36
CA LEU A 201 10.91 -7.42 -3.81
C LEU A 201 10.38 -6.05 -4.26
N ILE A 202 10.05 -5.91 -5.54
CA ILE A 202 9.45 -4.68 -6.09
C ILE A 202 8.13 -4.38 -5.37
N ASN A 203 7.31 -5.41 -5.13
CA ASN A 203 6.03 -5.30 -4.44
C ASN A 203 6.14 -4.80 -3.00
N PHE A 204 7.21 -5.14 -2.27
CA PHE A 204 7.39 -4.58 -0.92
C PHE A 204 7.67 -3.07 -0.96
N ILE A 205 8.40 -2.60 -1.98
CA ILE A 205 8.80 -1.20 -2.12
C ILE A 205 7.66 -0.35 -2.69
N LEU A 206 6.86 -0.91 -3.59
CA LEU A 206 5.83 -0.21 -4.35
C LEU A 206 4.86 0.64 -3.51
N PRO A 207 4.40 0.26 -2.31
CA PRO A 207 3.49 1.08 -1.52
C PRO A 207 4.05 2.46 -1.15
N THR A 208 5.35 2.70 -1.35
CA THR A 208 5.95 4.04 -1.34
C THR A 208 5.21 4.99 -2.29
N ILE A 209 4.82 4.52 -3.47
CA ILE A 209 4.19 5.31 -4.52
C ILE A 209 2.83 5.89 -4.08
N PRO A 210 1.83 5.09 -3.65
CA PRO A 210 0.57 5.64 -3.12
C PRO A 210 0.79 6.50 -1.86
N LEU A 211 1.79 6.18 -1.01
CA LEU A 211 2.14 7.03 0.14
C LEU A 211 2.68 8.40 -0.28
N ILE A 212 3.48 8.49 -1.35
CA ILE A 212 3.93 9.78 -1.93
C ILE A 212 2.72 10.57 -2.41
N THR A 213 1.80 9.91 -3.13
CA THR A 213 0.58 10.56 -3.64
C THR A 213 -0.31 11.07 -2.51
N LEU A 214 -0.51 10.28 -1.45
CA LEU A 214 -1.21 10.72 -0.25
C LEU A 214 -0.50 11.87 0.46
N SER A 215 0.82 11.84 0.56
CA SER A 215 1.59 12.92 1.20
C SER A 215 1.48 14.23 0.41
N LYS A 216 1.54 14.17 -0.92
CA LYS A 216 1.40 15.33 -1.82
C LYS A 216 -0.02 15.91 -1.83
N THR A 217 -1.03 15.06 -1.74
CA THR A 217 -2.45 15.48 -1.66
C THR A 217 -2.87 15.87 -0.24
N LYS A 218 -1.94 15.91 0.71
CA LYS A 218 -2.21 16.19 2.13
C LYS A 218 -3.31 15.27 2.66
N TYR A 219 -3.21 13.99 2.31
CA TYR A 219 -4.17 12.95 2.63
C TYR A 219 -5.60 13.25 2.15
N GLY A 220 -5.77 13.99 1.05
CA GLY A 220 -7.07 14.33 0.47
C GLY A 220 -7.58 15.75 0.79
N GLU A 221 -6.75 16.62 1.37
CA GLU A 221 -7.07 18.05 1.56
C GLU A 221 -6.79 18.88 0.30
N ALA A 222 -5.82 18.46 -0.52
CA ALA A 222 -5.56 19.02 -1.84
C ALA A 222 -5.98 18.00 -2.91
N LYS A 223 -6.91 18.39 -3.80
CA LYS A 223 -7.33 17.53 -4.92
C LYS A 223 -6.25 17.55 -6.00
N LEU A 224 -5.61 16.41 -6.22
CA LEU A 224 -4.93 16.17 -7.49
C LEU A 224 -5.98 16.10 -8.61
N SER A 225 -5.61 16.45 -9.85
CA SER A 225 -6.52 16.24 -10.98
C SER A 225 -6.97 14.78 -11.02
N HIS A 226 -8.28 14.55 -11.16
CA HIS A 226 -8.90 13.21 -11.17
C HIS A 226 -8.19 12.28 -12.17
N LYS A 227 -7.83 12.83 -13.34
CA LYS A 227 -7.08 12.12 -14.40
C LYS A 227 -5.70 11.66 -13.93
N LEU A 228 -4.98 12.47 -13.14
CA LEU A 228 -3.64 12.11 -12.66
C LEU A 228 -3.70 11.01 -11.58
N VAL A 229 -4.70 11.07 -10.69
CA VAL A 229 -4.95 10.00 -9.72
C VAL A 229 -5.31 8.70 -10.44
N MET A 230 -6.15 8.78 -11.47
CA MET A 230 -6.57 7.63 -12.24
C MET A 230 -5.42 6.99 -13.01
N ILE A 231 -4.61 7.77 -13.73
CA ILE A 231 -3.40 7.26 -14.41
C ILE A 231 -2.48 6.58 -13.40
N HIS A 232 -2.32 7.17 -12.22
CA HIS A 232 -1.50 6.60 -11.16
C HIS A 232 -2.04 5.25 -10.66
N LYS A 233 -3.35 5.15 -10.45
CA LYS A 233 -4.04 3.90 -10.07
C LYS A 233 -3.89 2.82 -11.13
N VAL A 234 -4.15 3.17 -12.39
CA VAL A 234 -4.01 2.26 -13.54
C VAL A 234 -2.57 1.78 -13.63
N LEU A 235 -1.59 2.68 -13.57
CA LEU A 235 -0.18 2.31 -13.63
C LEU A 235 0.21 1.37 -12.49
N LEU A 236 -0.18 1.66 -11.25
CA LEU A 236 0.04 0.78 -10.10
C LEU A 236 -0.61 -0.59 -10.30
N ALA A 237 -1.86 -0.63 -10.75
CA ALA A 237 -2.59 -1.86 -10.96
C ALA A 237 -1.94 -2.75 -12.02
N PHE A 238 -1.58 -2.19 -13.17
CA PHE A 238 -0.98 -2.96 -14.26
C PHE A 238 0.50 -3.26 -14.06
N VAL A 239 1.28 -2.37 -13.45
CA VAL A 239 2.71 -2.63 -13.22
C VAL A 239 2.91 -3.71 -12.15
N VAL A 240 1.94 -3.92 -11.27
CA VAL A 240 2.15 -4.78 -10.10
C VAL A 240 1.18 -5.94 -9.98
N ASN A 241 -0.13 -5.68 -10.01
CA ASN A 241 -1.09 -6.77 -9.88
C ASN A 241 -1.06 -7.69 -11.10
N LEU A 242 -0.73 -7.17 -12.29
CA LEU A 242 -0.64 -8.00 -13.49
C LEU A 242 0.58 -8.94 -13.45
N PRO A 243 1.82 -8.52 -13.14
CA PRO A 243 2.92 -9.47 -12.96
C PRO A 243 2.66 -10.52 -11.88
N LEU A 244 2.09 -10.13 -10.73
CA LEU A 244 1.70 -11.09 -9.69
C LEU A 244 0.67 -12.10 -10.21
N LEU A 245 -0.33 -11.63 -10.95
CA LEU A 245 -1.32 -12.49 -11.58
C LEU A 245 -0.69 -13.44 -12.62
N ILE A 246 0.22 -12.95 -13.47
CA ILE A 246 0.93 -13.76 -14.46
C ILE A 246 1.75 -14.84 -13.75
N THR A 247 2.54 -14.47 -12.74
CA THR A 247 3.30 -15.41 -11.93
C THR A 247 2.38 -16.49 -11.36
N ARG A 248 1.23 -16.12 -10.81
CA ARG A 248 0.23 -17.08 -10.30
C ARG A 248 -0.35 -17.99 -11.37
N MET A 249 -0.66 -17.46 -12.56
CA MET A 249 -1.17 -18.27 -13.67
C MET A 249 -0.13 -19.29 -14.15
N ILE A 250 1.15 -18.89 -14.21
CA ILE A 250 2.25 -19.79 -14.54
C ILE A 250 2.40 -20.87 -13.47
N LEU A 251 2.35 -20.51 -12.18
CA LEU A 251 2.42 -21.49 -11.08
C LEU A 251 1.25 -22.47 -11.12
N TRP A 252 0.03 -21.98 -11.40
CA TRP A 252 -1.16 -22.82 -11.48
C TRP A 252 -1.09 -23.79 -12.65
N HIS A 253 -0.87 -23.28 -13.88
CA HIS A 253 -0.91 -24.09 -15.08
C HIS A 253 0.36 -24.94 -15.28
N GLY A 254 1.51 -24.45 -14.83
CA GLY A 254 2.81 -25.12 -14.99
C GLY A 254 3.12 -26.14 -13.90
N LEU A 255 2.69 -25.90 -12.66
CA LEU A 255 3.04 -26.73 -11.49
C LEU A 255 1.82 -27.36 -10.79
N SER A 256 0.64 -27.29 -11.41
CA SER A 256 -0.62 -27.91 -10.93
C SER A 256 -1.01 -27.52 -9.49
N ARG A 257 -0.65 -26.30 -9.06
CA ARG A 257 -0.97 -25.79 -7.73
C ARG A 257 -2.43 -25.32 -7.64
N GLY A 258 -3.06 -25.45 -6.48
CA GLY A 258 -4.42 -24.94 -6.26
C GLY A 258 -4.54 -23.44 -6.55
N ILE A 259 -5.71 -23.01 -7.04
CA ILE A 259 -6.01 -21.59 -7.27
C ILE A 259 -5.97 -20.85 -5.93
N SER A 260 -5.06 -19.87 -5.81
CA SER A 260 -4.98 -19.02 -4.62
C SER A 260 -6.09 -17.98 -4.64
N ILE A 261 -6.71 -17.72 -3.48
CA ILE A 261 -7.72 -16.66 -3.34
C ILE A 261 -7.18 -15.27 -3.70
N PHE A 262 -5.86 -15.08 -3.56
CA PHE A 262 -5.18 -13.85 -3.96
C PHE A 262 -5.16 -13.65 -5.48
N SER A 263 -5.14 -14.73 -6.28
CA SER A 263 -5.25 -14.63 -7.74
C SER A 263 -6.62 -14.09 -8.16
N LEU A 264 -7.68 -14.51 -7.50
CA LEU A 264 -9.03 -13.98 -7.73
C LEU A 264 -9.12 -12.49 -7.35
N LYS A 265 -8.50 -12.09 -6.23
CA LYS A 265 -8.40 -10.67 -5.85
C LYS A 265 -7.72 -9.84 -6.94
N ASN A 266 -6.63 -10.33 -7.56
CA ASN A 266 -5.93 -9.58 -8.61
C ASN A 266 -6.82 -9.41 -9.85
N VAL A 267 -7.56 -10.46 -10.25
CA VAL A 267 -8.54 -10.37 -11.35
C VAL A 267 -9.63 -9.35 -11.03
N ILE A 268 -10.21 -9.39 -9.83
CA ILE A 268 -11.25 -8.45 -9.41
C ILE A 268 -10.73 -7.01 -9.41
N VAL A 269 -9.55 -6.75 -8.85
CA VAL A 269 -8.96 -5.41 -8.81
C VAL A 269 -8.67 -4.86 -10.20
N ILE A 270 -8.09 -5.67 -11.10
CA ILE A 270 -7.84 -5.25 -12.48
C ILE A 270 -9.17 -4.97 -13.19
N GLY A 271 -10.17 -5.82 -13.00
CA GLY A 271 -11.51 -5.64 -13.58
C GLY A 271 -12.19 -4.36 -13.10
N MET A 272 -12.22 -4.10 -11.79
CA MET A 272 -12.80 -2.88 -11.22
C MET A 272 -12.10 -1.62 -11.74
N ILE A 273 -10.77 -1.60 -11.78
CA ILE A 273 -10.01 -0.44 -12.27
C ILE A 273 -10.20 -0.22 -13.76
N SER A 274 -10.32 -1.31 -14.53
CA SER A 274 -10.60 -1.22 -15.98
C SER A 274 -12.00 -0.69 -16.25
N PHE A 275 -12.99 -1.09 -15.46
CA PHE A 275 -14.36 -0.60 -15.54
C PHE A 275 -14.45 0.89 -15.17
N ASP A 276 -13.83 1.29 -14.05
CA ASP A 276 -13.74 2.69 -13.62
C ASP A 276 -13.07 3.56 -14.71
N LEU A 277 -11.99 3.06 -15.32
CA LEU A 277 -11.32 3.70 -16.45
C LEU A 277 -12.24 3.88 -17.66
N TYR A 278 -12.99 2.84 -18.01
CA TYR A 278 -13.95 2.88 -19.10
C TYR A 278 -15.03 3.94 -18.86
N GLU A 279 -15.67 3.94 -17.69
CA GLU A 279 -16.70 4.94 -17.33
C GLU A 279 -16.16 6.38 -17.36
N THR A 280 -14.92 6.58 -16.92
CA THR A 280 -14.30 7.92 -16.93
C THR A 280 -13.97 8.40 -18.35
N LEU A 281 -13.62 7.49 -19.26
CA LEU A 281 -13.40 7.81 -20.67
C LEU A 281 -14.73 8.15 -21.37
N GLU A 282 -15.77 7.35 -21.15
CA GLU A 282 -17.11 7.56 -21.70
C GLU A 282 -17.74 8.88 -21.21
N GLY A 283 -17.64 9.17 -19.90
CA GLY A 283 -18.10 10.45 -19.34
C GLY A 283 -17.38 11.66 -19.93
N GLY A 284 -16.09 11.54 -20.25
CA GLY A 284 -15.30 12.59 -20.89
C GLY A 284 -15.64 12.84 -22.36
N GLU A 285 -16.05 11.80 -23.10
CA GLU A 285 -16.54 11.93 -24.48
C GLU A 285 -17.93 12.59 -24.53
N ASN A 286 -18.80 12.29 -23.57
CA ASN A 286 -20.12 12.89 -23.46
C ASN A 286 -20.06 14.40 -23.13
N GLU A 287 -19.21 14.82 -22.18
CA GLU A 287 -19.02 16.25 -21.86
C GLU A 287 -18.40 17.06 -23.02
N GLN A 288 -17.54 16.44 -23.85
CA GLN A 288 -16.99 17.11 -25.04
C GLN A 288 -18.01 17.22 -26.18
N THR A 289 -18.92 16.26 -26.29
CA THR A 289 -19.99 16.27 -27.30
C THR A 289 -21.06 17.33 -26.97
N GLU A 290 -21.41 17.50 -25.69
CA GLU A 290 -22.31 18.59 -25.26
C GLU A 290 -21.69 19.98 -25.47
N ASN A 291 -20.43 20.19 -25.07
CA ASN A 291 -19.76 21.49 -25.25
C ASN A 291 -19.55 21.87 -26.73
N ASN A 292 -19.40 20.89 -27.64
CA ASN A 292 -19.33 21.16 -29.08
C ASN A 292 -20.71 21.50 -29.68
N ASN A 293 -21.80 20.98 -29.14
CA ASN A 293 -23.15 21.31 -29.59
C ASN A 293 -23.61 22.71 -29.09
N ASP A 294 -23.18 23.12 -27.91
CA ASP A 294 -23.48 24.47 -27.38
C ASP A 294 -22.66 25.56 -28.08
N GLY A 295 -21.48 25.24 -28.62
CA GLY A 295 -20.64 26.15 -29.39
C GLY A 295 -21.15 26.45 -30.82
N VAL A 296 -22.05 25.62 -31.36
CA VAL A 296 -22.60 25.77 -32.72
C VAL A 296 -23.97 26.48 -32.71
N THR A 297 -24.63 26.61 -31.55
CA THR A 297 -26.03 27.07 -31.47
C THR A 297 -26.18 28.42 -30.76
N SER A 298 -25.25 29.36 -30.96
CA SER A 298 -25.36 30.75 -30.49
C SER A 298 -25.53 31.74 -31.65
N SER A 299 -26.67 31.62 -32.34
CA SER A 299 -27.26 32.73 -33.09
C SER A 299 -28.74 32.44 -33.37
N GLY A 300 -29.65 32.91 -32.51
CA GLY A 300 -31.09 32.98 -32.83
C GLY A 300 -32.05 32.62 -31.69
N GLN A 301 -32.44 33.64 -30.92
CA GLN A 301 -33.75 33.92 -30.31
C GLN A 301 -34.70 32.81 -29.78
N ASP A 302 -35.06 33.03 -28.50
CA ASP A 302 -36.37 32.92 -27.83
C ASP A 302 -37.13 31.58 -27.78
N GLY A 303 -37.25 31.07 -26.54
CA GLY A 303 -38.51 30.55 -26.03
C GLY A 303 -38.55 29.08 -25.62
N LEU A 304 -38.98 28.87 -24.37
CA LEU A 304 -39.50 27.64 -23.75
C LEU A 304 -38.52 26.74 -22.99
N ALA A 305 -38.88 26.51 -21.74
CA ALA A 305 -38.15 25.77 -20.72
C ALA A 305 -37.91 24.30 -21.09
N VAL A 306 -36.69 23.83 -20.84
CA VAL A 306 -36.40 22.42 -20.58
C VAL A 306 -35.75 22.35 -19.21
N GLU A 307 -36.47 21.70 -18.30
CA GLU A 307 -36.13 21.49 -16.91
C GLU A 307 -34.85 20.63 -16.82
N SER A 308 -33.78 21.24 -16.28
CA SER A 308 -32.51 20.57 -16.02
C SER A 308 -32.73 19.43 -15.04
N TYR A 309 -32.58 18.19 -15.50
CA TYR A 309 -32.49 17.01 -14.64
C TYR A 309 -31.24 17.10 -13.75
N ALA A 310 -31.39 17.70 -12.58
CA ALA A 310 -30.47 17.53 -11.47
C ALA A 310 -30.54 16.07 -11.02
N MET A 311 -29.50 15.28 -11.29
CA MET A 311 -29.34 13.95 -10.69
C MET A 311 -28.74 14.09 -9.28
N GLU A 312 -29.41 14.90 -8.46
CA GLU A 312 -29.28 14.94 -7.00
C GLU A 312 -30.31 13.94 -6.45
N ASP A 313 -29.97 12.65 -6.46
CA ASP A 313 -30.55 11.61 -5.58
C ASP A 313 -30.14 10.21 -6.06
N ARG A 314 -28.90 9.81 -5.77
CA ARG A 314 -28.55 8.40 -5.64
C ARG A 314 -27.53 8.22 -4.53
N PHE A 315 -27.98 8.33 -3.29
CA PHE A 315 -27.57 7.47 -2.16
C PHE A 315 -28.53 7.73 -0.99
N ASN A 316 -29.81 7.48 -1.24
CA ASN A 316 -30.78 7.25 -0.18
C ASN A 316 -31.02 5.73 -0.17
N TYR A 317 -30.25 5.01 0.65
CA TYR A 317 -30.62 3.65 1.03
C TYR A 317 -31.19 3.70 2.44
N MET A 318 -32.44 3.27 2.50
CA MET A 318 -33.28 3.11 3.68
C MET A 318 -32.69 2.13 4.69
N ASP A 319 -32.98 2.45 5.95
CA ASP A 319 -33.05 1.65 7.19
C ASP A 319 -31.78 1.03 7.80
#